data_AF-A0A2G1YM09-F1
#
_entry.id   AF-A0A2G1YM09-F1
#
_cell.length_a   1.000
_cell.length_b   1.000
_cell.length_c   1.000
_cell.angle_alpha   90.00
_cell.angle_beta   90.00
_cell.angle_gamma   90.00
#
_symmetry.space_group_name_H-M   'P 1'
#
loop_
_entity.id
_entity.type
_entity.pdbx_description
1 polymer ?
#
loop_
_entity_poly.entity_id
_entity_poly.type
_entity_poly.pdbx_seq_one_letter_code
_entity_poly.pdbx_strand_id
1 'polypeptide(L)'
;MSTHNYTQYGLEPLFEVELEDGVAPIQFDVVLKAEDGRIVLRYEQPGVKDNAYIAIRRNSIVEITLIGDQLFFSKDYDAITTKEPLASFYGGLTYDDYDRKLDRYKKVRFQARYNQGGKYGTRHRFNINVDLLQNPGAAAPEWIALSIDPDIKNPPPKDD
;
A
#
# COMPACT_ATOMS: atom_id res chain seq x y z
N MET A 1 20.53 -9.21 19.74
CA MET A 1 19.39 -8.76 18.93
C MET A 1 19.83 -7.53 18.17
N SER A 2 19.91 -7.59 16.84
CA SER A 2 20.19 -6.40 16.03
C SER A 2 18.89 -5.59 15.92
N THR A 3 18.79 -4.52 16.70
CA THR A 3 17.80 -3.47 16.44
C THR A 3 18.22 -2.79 15.15
N HIS A 4 17.84 -3.35 14.01
CA HIS A 4 17.82 -2.57 12.78
C HIS A 4 16.89 -1.39 13.07
N ASN A 5 17.44 -0.19 13.16
CA ASN A 5 16.64 1.02 13.13
C ASN A 5 15.89 0.97 11.80
N TYR A 6 14.61 0.62 11.83
CA TYR A 6 13.76 0.64 10.65
C TYR A 6 13.53 2.10 10.30
N THR A 7 14.41 2.65 9.47
CA THR A 7 14.20 3.98 8.89
C THR A 7 13.06 3.86 7.89
N GLN A 8 11.97 4.57 8.17
CA GLN A 8 10.88 4.74 7.23
C GLN A 8 11.06 6.08 6.51
N TYR A 9 10.86 6.07 5.20
CA TYR A 9 10.90 7.26 4.36
C TYR A 9 9.51 7.50 3.78
N GLY A 10 9.02 8.73 3.91
CA GLY A 10 7.79 9.17 3.23
C GLY A 10 7.96 9.12 1.71
N LEU A 11 6.83 9.14 1.00
CA LEU A 11 6.85 9.33 -0.45
C LEU A 11 7.11 10.80 -0.80
N GLU A 12 7.54 11.08 -2.02
CA GLU A 12 7.74 12.46 -2.49
C GLU A 12 6.38 13.20 -2.58
N PRO A 13 6.16 14.31 -1.85
CA PRO A 13 4.88 15.02 -1.88
C PRO A 13 4.56 15.61 -3.25
N LEU A 14 5.56 16.19 -3.92
CA LEU A 14 5.42 16.80 -5.25
C LEU A 14 6.02 15.87 -6.29
N PHE A 15 5.23 14.87 -6.67
CA PHE A 15 5.65 13.86 -7.61
C PHE A 15 4.62 13.72 -8.72
N GLU A 16 5.10 13.87 -9.95
CA GLU A 16 4.30 13.72 -11.14
C GLU A 16 5.07 12.88 -12.15
N VAL A 17 4.37 11.93 -12.75
CA VAL A 17 4.86 11.13 -13.87
C VAL A 17 3.93 11.30 -15.04
N GLU A 18 4.51 11.34 -16.24
CA GLU A 18 3.71 11.29 -17.47
C GLU A 18 3.04 9.92 -17.55
N LEU A 19 1.71 9.92 -17.52
CA LEU A 19 0.87 8.75 -17.68
C LEU A 19 0.44 8.63 -19.15
N GLU A 20 0.37 7.41 -19.66
CA GLU A 20 -0.25 7.19 -20.97
C GLU A 20 -1.76 7.49 -20.90
N ASP A 21 -2.34 7.92 -22.03
CA ASP A 21 -3.77 8.24 -22.10
C ASP A 21 -4.64 7.04 -21.71
N GLY A 22 -5.59 7.28 -20.81
CA GLY A 22 -6.55 6.26 -20.38
C GLY A 22 -5.96 5.16 -19.48
N VAL A 23 -4.77 5.35 -18.89
CA VAL A 23 -4.21 4.39 -17.92
C VAL A 23 -5.12 4.27 -16.70
N ALA A 24 -5.70 3.09 -16.54
CA ALA A 24 -6.40 2.71 -15.31
C ALA A 24 -5.38 2.51 -14.17
N PRO A 25 -5.72 2.90 -12.93
CA PRO A 25 -4.89 2.60 -11.77
C PRO A 25 -4.65 1.10 -11.59
N ILE A 26 -3.46 0.73 -11.14
CA ILE A 26 -3.17 -0.61 -10.64
C ILE A 26 -3.90 -0.74 -9.30
N GLN A 27 -4.99 -1.49 -9.28
CA GLN A 27 -5.75 -1.79 -8.06
C GLN A 27 -5.04 -2.89 -7.26
N PHE A 28 -4.90 -2.66 -5.95
CA PHE A 28 -4.31 -3.58 -5.00
C PHE A 28 -5.11 -3.58 -3.70
N ASP A 29 -5.89 -4.63 -3.48
CA ASP A 29 -6.74 -4.74 -2.31
C ASP A 29 -6.02 -5.52 -1.21
N VAL A 30 -5.98 -4.95 -0.02
CA VAL A 30 -5.44 -5.59 1.18
C VAL A 30 -6.61 -6.05 2.04
N VAL A 31 -6.82 -7.36 2.08
CA VAL A 31 -7.93 -7.96 2.82
C VAL A 31 -7.41 -8.52 4.13
N LEU A 32 -7.94 -8.03 5.26
CA LEU A 32 -7.72 -8.61 6.59
C LEU A 32 -9.07 -8.96 7.21
N LYS A 33 -9.32 -10.25 7.44
CA LYS A 33 -10.56 -10.74 8.03
C LYS A 33 -10.37 -12.02 8.83
N ALA A 34 -11.33 -12.34 9.69
CA ALA A 34 -11.46 -13.68 10.28
C ALA A 34 -12.32 -14.56 9.35
N GLU A 35 -11.82 -15.74 8.99
CA GLU A 35 -12.50 -16.70 8.11
C GLU A 35 -12.14 -18.12 8.55
N ASP A 36 -13.16 -18.99 8.71
CA ASP A 36 -12.99 -20.39 9.14
C ASP A 36 -12.12 -20.60 10.39
N GLY A 37 -12.30 -19.73 11.40
CA GLY A 37 -11.54 -19.77 12.65
C GLY A 37 -10.07 -19.34 12.52
N ARG A 38 -9.69 -18.70 11.41
CA ARG A 38 -8.33 -18.21 11.14
C ARG A 38 -8.35 -16.72 10.84
N ILE A 39 -7.23 -16.06 11.08
CA ILE A 39 -6.98 -14.71 10.56
C ILE A 39 -6.38 -14.84 9.16
N VAL A 40 -7.03 -14.23 8.18
CA VAL A 40 -6.62 -14.23 6.78
C VAL A 40 -6.17 -12.84 6.40
N LEU A 41 -4.90 -12.72 6.02
CA LEU A 41 -4.35 -11.58 5.29
C LEU A 41 -4.08 -12.04 3.85
N ARG A 42 -4.71 -11.39 2.88
CA ARG A 42 -4.49 -11.68 1.45
C ARG A 42 -4.45 -10.40 0.63
N TYR A 43 -3.76 -10.49 -0.50
CA TYR A 43 -3.66 -9.41 -1.48
C TYR A 43 -4.43 -9.82 -2.74
N GLU A 44 -5.24 -8.91 -3.26
CA GLU A 44 -6.01 -9.13 -4.48
C GLU A 44 -5.68 -8.05 -5.51
N GLN A 45 -5.44 -8.48 -6.75
CA GLN A 45 -5.30 -7.59 -7.89
C GLN A 45 -6.24 -8.08 -8.99
N PRO A 46 -7.18 -7.25 -9.48
CA PRO A 46 -8.09 -7.66 -10.55
C PRO A 46 -7.33 -8.19 -11.76
N GLY A 47 -7.71 -9.39 -12.21
CA GLY A 47 -7.11 -10.04 -13.38
C GLY A 47 -5.76 -10.72 -13.14
N VAL A 48 -5.23 -10.73 -11.91
CA VAL A 48 -3.96 -11.39 -11.56
C VAL A 48 -4.19 -12.45 -10.49
N LYS A 49 -3.76 -13.70 -10.75
CA LYS A 49 -3.82 -14.79 -9.78
C LYS A 49 -2.52 -14.87 -8.97
N ASP A 50 -2.64 -15.15 -7.68
CA ASP A 50 -1.55 -15.52 -6.77
C ASP A 50 -0.39 -14.51 -6.69
N ASN A 51 -0.66 -13.22 -6.96
CA ASN A 51 0.38 -12.21 -6.98
C ASN A 51 0.52 -11.50 -5.62
N ALA A 52 1.66 -11.71 -4.96
CA ALA A 52 1.97 -11.13 -3.66
C ALA A 52 2.67 -9.76 -3.74
N TYR A 53 2.73 -9.15 -4.92
CA TYR A 53 3.43 -7.88 -5.16
C TYR A 53 2.72 -7.00 -6.19
N ILE A 54 3.00 -5.70 -6.15
CA ILE A 54 2.53 -4.72 -7.13
C ILE A 54 3.54 -4.65 -8.28
N ALA A 55 3.10 -4.95 -9.50
CA ALA A 55 3.96 -4.94 -10.70
C ALA A 55 3.90 -3.58 -11.41
N ILE A 56 5.02 -2.83 -11.46
CA ILE A 56 5.08 -1.55 -12.19
C ILE A 56 5.67 -1.80 -13.58
N ARG A 57 4.82 -1.93 -14.59
CA ARG A 57 5.23 -2.18 -15.99
C ARG A 57 5.44 -0.92 -16.82
N ARG A 58 4.86 0.19 -16.36
CA ARG A 58 4.90 1.54 -16.95
C ARG A 58 4.59 2.56 -15.86
N ASN A 59 4.78 3.85 -16.13
CA ASN A 59 4.33 4.91 -15.23
C ASN A 59 2.84 4.68 -14.93
N SER A 60 2.49 4.68 -13.64
CA SER A 60 1.18 4.21 -13.20
C SER A 60 0.71 4.98 -11.97
N ILE A 61 -0.60 5.02 -11.79
CA ILE A 61 -1.21 5.27 -10.49
C ILE A 61 -1.42 3.92 -9.83
N VAL A 62 -1.04 3.79 -8.57
CA VAL A 62 -1.35 2.62 -7.73
C VAL A 62 -2.46 3.03 -6.77
N GLU A 63 -3.53 2.25 -6.73
CA GLU A 63 -4.65 2.40 -5.79
C GLU A 63 -4.64 1.25 -4.81
N ILE A 64 -4.55 1.55 -3.51
CA ILE A 64 -4.63 0.55 -2.46
C ILE A 64 -5.95 0.73 -1.71
N THR A 65 -6.72 -0.35 -1.61
CA THR A 65 -7.97 -0.38 -0.84
C THR A 65 -7.84 -1.35 0.32
N LEU A 66 -8.23 -0.92 1.52
CA LEU A 66 -8.29 -1.76 2.70
C LEU A 66 -9.67 -2.41 2.81
N ILE A 67 -9.70 -3.75 2.79
CA ILE A 67 -10.94 -4.53 2.87
C ILE A 67 -11.01 -5.23 4.22
N GLY A 68 -12.10 -4.96 4.94
CA GLY A 68 -12.37 -5.48 6.27
C GLY A 68 -12.88 -4.37 7.20
N ASP A 69 -13.82 -4.72 8.07
CA ASP A 69 -14.55 -3.73 8.87
C ASP A 69 -13.65 -2.98 9.85
N GLN A 70 -12.59 -3.63 10.34
CA GLN A 70 -11.70 -3.08 11.37
C GLN A 70 -10.42 -2.43 10.83
N LEU A 71 -10.14 -2.55 9.52
CA LEU A 71 -8.84 -2.17 8.95
C LEU A 71 -8.88 -0.77 8.32
N PHE A 72 -8.09 0.18 8.80
CA PHE A 72 -8.08 1.56 8.29
C PHE A 72 -6.65 2.06 8.10
N PHE A 73 -6.42 3.07 7.26
CA PHE A 73 -5.10 3.69 7.17
C PHE A 73 -4.76 4.43 8.47
N SER A 74 -3.49 4.38 8.88
CA SER A 74 -3.05 5.00 10.12
C SER A 74 -3.19 6.52 10.08
N LYS A 75 -3.46 7.14 11.25
CA LYS A 75 -3.35 8.59 11.42
C LYS A 75 -2.01 9.06 11.95
N ASP A 76 -1.25 8.16 12.56
CA ASP A 76 0.03 8.49 13.18
C ASP A 76 1.18 8.42 12.17
N TYR A 77 0.96 7.75 11.03
CA TYR A 77 1.92 7.55 9.95
C TYR A 77 1.27 7.78 8.59
N ASP A 78 2.07 8.22 7.62
CA ASP A 78 1.64 8.20 6.23
C ASP A 78 1.21 6.78 5.84
N ALA A 79 0.09 6.65 5.15
CA ALA A 79 -0.46 5.37 4.73
C ALA A 79 0.57 4.49 4.00
N ILE A 80 1.46 5.12 3.24
CA ILE A 80 2.53 4.44 2.49
C ILE A 80 3.88 5.04 2.90
N THR A 81 4.75 4.20 3.45
CA THR A 81 6.16 4.53 3.68
C THR A 81 7.07 3.53 3.00
N THR A 82 8.33 3.88 2.80
CA THR A 82 9.33 3.04 2.14
C THR A 82 10.46 2.71 3.11
N LYS A 83 11.13 1.57 2.92
CA LYS A 83 12.27 1.15 3.76
C LYS A 83 13.63 1.64 3.25
N GLU A 84 13.61 2.31 2.10
CA GLU A 84 14.76 2.83 1.34
C GLU A 84 14.34 4.17 0.71
N PRO A 85 15.26 5.10 0.40
CA PRO A 85 14.93 6.40 -0.16
C PRO A 85 14.47 6.27 -1.62
N LEU A 86 13.19 5.99 -1.83
CA LEU A 86 12.59 5.69 -3.14
C LEU A 86 11.77 6.85 -3.73
N ALA A 87 11.98 8.07 -3.23
CA ALA A 87 11.30 9.30 -3.66
C ALA A 87 11.44 9.61 -5.18
N SER A 88 12.49 9.10 -5.84
CA SER A 88 12.65 9.22 -7.29
C SER A 88 11.71 8.33 -8.10
N PHE A 89 11.08 7.35 -7.46
CA PHE A 89 10.18 6.38 -8.07
C PHE A 89 8.73 6.51 -7.61
N TYR A 90 8.47 7.03 -6.42
CA TYR A 90 7.13 7.03 -5.82
C TYR A 90 6.81 8.35 -5.11
N GLY A 91 5.57 8.81 -5.27
CA GLY A 91 5.12 10.06 -4.68
C GLY A 91 3.66 10.39 -4.96
N GLY A 92 3.23 11.58 -4.56
CA GLY A 92 1.86 12.08 -4.80
C GLY A 92 0.80 11.29 -4.05
N LEU A 93 1.07 10.98 -2.77
CA LEU A 93 0.13 10.24 -1.92
C LEU A 93 -1.16 11.04 -1.70
N THR A 94 -2.29 10.40 -1.96
CA THR A 94 -3.64 10.96 -1.76
C THR A 94 -4.51 9.96 -1.03
N TYR A 95 -5.42 10.47 -0.20
CA TYR A 95 -6.33 9.68 0.62
C TYR A 95 -7.76 9.84 0.11
N ASP A 96 -8.51 8.74 0.11
CA ASP A 96 -9.87 8.65 -0.42
C ASP A 96 -10.70 7.67 0.44
N ASP A 97 -12.00 7.59 0.19
CA ASP A 97 -12.95 6.75 0.94
C ASP A 97 -12.90 7.00 2.45
N TYR A 98 -13.26 8.24 2.82
CA TYR A 98 -13.22 8.73 4.21
C TYR A 98 -14.45 8.28 5.02
N ASP A 99 -14.20 7.50 6.07
CA ASP A 99 -15.16 7.17 7.10
C ASP A 99 -15.26 8.33 8.11
N ARG A 100 -16.38 9.06 8.05
CA ARG A 100 -16.66 10.20 8.95
C ARG A 100 -16.90 9.80 10.40
N LYS A 101 -17.37 8.58 10.66
CA LYS A 101 -17.69 8.12 12.03
C LYS A 101 -16.41 7.79 12.78
N LEU A 102 -15.46 7.17 12.10
CA LEU A 102 -14.20 6.74 12.68
C LEU A 102 -13.04 7.71 12.41
N ASP A 103 -13.27 8.74 11.57
CA ASP A 103 -12.28 9.72 11.16
C ASP A 103 -11.04 9.02 10.56
N ARG A 104 -11.27 8.21 9.52
CA ARG A 104 -10.24 7.34 8.91
C ARG A 104 -10.50 7.13 7.42
N TYR A 105 -9.47 6.72 6.69
CA TYR A 105 -9.56 6.43 5.26
C TYR A 105 -9.45 4.93 4.99
N LYS A 106 -10.10 4.46 3.93
CA LYS A 106 -10.01 3.08 3.44
C LYS A 106 -9.28 2.95 2.11
N LYS A 107 -9.01 4.06 1.42
CA LYS A 107 -8.34 4.07 0.13
C LYS A 107 -7.21 5.08 0.09
N VAL A 108 -6.12 4.72 -0.57
CA VAL A 108 -5.07 5.67 -0.97
C VAL A 108 -4.64 5.46 -2.40
N ARG A 109 -4.14 6.52 -3.03
CA ARG A 109 -3.49 6.47 -4.33
C ARG A 109 -2.11 7.12 -4.26
N PHE A 110 -1.16 6.56 -4.99
CA PHE A 110 0.14 7.20 -5.22
C PHE A 110 0.61 6.93 -6.65
N GLN A 111 1.50 7.78 -7.15
CA GLN A 111 2.10 7.66 -8.47
C GLN A 111 3.40 6.85 -8.39
N ALA A 112 3.63 6.02 -9.41
CA ALA A 112 4.81 5.19 -9.56
C ALA A 112 5.46 5.42 -10.92
N ARG A 113 6.74 5.81 -10.91
CA ARG A 113 7.60 5.89 -12.10
C ARG A 113 8.18 4.52 -12.41
N TYR A 114 8.08 4.10 -13.67
CA TYR A 114 8.72 2.88 -14.14
C TYR A 114 10.24 3.00 -14.15
N ASN A 115 10.92 2.01 -13.58
CA ASN A 115 12.37 1.95 -13.53
C ASN A 115 12.92 1.29 -14.81
N GLN A 116 12.95 2.05 -15.90
CA GLN A 116 13.36 1.54 -17.22
C GLN A 116 14.79 0.97 -17.25
N GLY A 117 15.70 1.51 -16.43
CA GLY A 117 17.09 1.04 -16.32
C GLY A 117 17.31 -0.04 -15.25
N GLY A 118 16.26 -0.44 -14.54
CA GLY A 118 16.35 -1.38 -13.43
C GLY A 118 16.51 -2.83 -13.87
N LYS A 119 17.07 -3.66 -12.98
CA LYS A 119 17.09 -5.12 -13.19
C LYS A 119 15.68 -5.68 -13.03
N TYR A 120 15.24 -6.58 -13.91
CA TYR A 120 13.96 -7.28 -13.76
C TYR A 120 13.83 -7.97 -12.39
N GLY A 121 12.65 -7.84 -11.78
CA GLY A 121 12.34 -8.37 -10.46
C GLY A 121 12.91 -7.55 -9.29
N THR A 122 13.44 -6.34 -9.55
CA THR A 122 13.93 -5.44 -8.49
C THR A 122 12.80 -5.18 -7.49
N ARG A 123 13.08 -5.46 -6.22
CA ARG A 123 12.14 -5.33 -5.11
C ARG A 123 12.31 -3.96 -4.46
N HIS A 124 11.27 -3.14 -4.51
CA HIS A 124 11.17 -1.90 -3.75
C HIS A 124 10.29 -2.19 -2.52
N ARG A 125 10.89 -2.12 -1.32
CA ARG A 125 10.23 -2.48 -0.07
C ARG A 125 9.44 -1.28 0.47
N PHE A 126 8.16 -1.48 0.72
CA PHE A 126 7.28 -0.47 1.28
C PHE A 126 6.41 -1.04 2.41
N ASN A 127 5.81 -0.14 3.16
CA ASN A 127 4.89 -0.40 4.26
C ASN A 127 3.55 0.21 3.90
N ILE A 128 2.49 -0.51 4.20
CA ILE A 128 1.12 -0.03 4.27
C ILE A 128 0.82 0.11 5.76
N ASN A 129 0.78 1.35 6.25
CA ASN A 129 0.59 1.65 7.66
C ASN A 129 -0.90 1.74 7.96
N VAL A 130 -1.38 0.88 8.85
CA VAL A 130 -2.80 0.70 9.13
C VAL A 130 -3.07 0.71 10.64
N ASP A 131 -4.26 1.16 11.02
CA ASP A 131 -4.80 1.03 12.36
C ASP A 131 -5.92 -0.03 12.35
N LEU A 132 -5.87 -0.96 13.31
CA LEU A 132 -6.90 -1.97 13.51
C LEU A 132 -7.83 -1.57 14.66
N LEU A 133 -9.11 -1.32 14.35
CA LEU A 133 -10.13 -0.98 15.34
C LEU A 133 -10.36 -2.15 16.31
N GLN A 134 -10.09 -1.92 17.58
CA GLN A 134 -10.44 -2.81 18.68
C GLN A 134 -11.82 -2.45 19.22
N ASN A 135 -12.53 -3.48 19.69
CA ASN A 135 -13.79 -3.34 20.44
C ASN A 135 -14.76 -2.30 19.83
N PRO A 136 -15.35 -2.55 18.64
CA PRO A 136 -16.19 -1.55 17.94
C PRO A 136 -17.40 -1.02 18.74
N GLY A 137 -17.78 -1.69 19.84
CA GLY A 137 -18.84 -1.28 20.75
C GLY A 137 -18.37 -0.46 21.96
N ALA A 138 -17.07 -0.17 22.09
CA ALA A 138 -16.54 0.65 23.19
C ALA A 138 -16.99 2.12 23.06
N ALA A 139 -17.05 2.83 24.18
CA ALA A 139 -17.44 4.24 24.23
C ALA A 139 -16.46 5.15 23.45
N ALA A 140 -15.21 4.71 23.31
CA ALA A 140 -14.19 5.34 22.47
C ALA A 140 -13.50 4.26 21.62
N PRO A 141 -13.14 4.58 20.36
CA PRO A 141 -12.44 3.62 19.52
C PRO A 141 -11.02 3.42 20.02
N GLU A 142 -10.64 2.16 20.16
CA GLU A 142 -9.28 1.73 20.49
C GLU A 142 -8.59 1.22 19.22
N TRP A 143 -7.32 1.53 19.04
CA TRP A 143 -6.60 1.24 17.80
C TRP A 143 -5.29 0.50 18.08
N ILE A 144 -4.99 -0.49 17.26
CA ILE A 144 -3.68 -1.14 17.22
C ILE A 144 -3.03 -0.82 15.89
N ALA A 145 -1.90 -0.11 15.92
CA ALA A 145 -1.10 0.17 14.74
C ALA A 145 -0.44 -1.12 14.22
N LEU A 146 -0.52 -1.34 12.92
CA LEU A 146 0.11 -2.45 12.20
C LEU A 146 0.78 -1.91 10.93
N SER A 147 1.83 -2.60 10.48
CA SER A 147 2.45 -2.38 9.17
C SER A 147 2.29 -3.65 8.35
N ILE A 148 1.77 -3.51 7.14
CA ILE A 148 1.66 -4.59 6.17
C ILE A 148 2.68 -4.30 5.07
N ASP A 149 3.55 -5.25 4.75
CA ASP A 149 4.74 -4.97 3.96
C ASP A 149 4.76 -5.77 2.63
N PRO A 150 3.84 -5.51 1.69
CA PRO A 150 3.92 -6.11 0.37
C PRO A 150 5.11 -5.55 -0.41
N ASP A 151 5.41 -6.20 -1.53
CA ASP A 151 6.48 -5.76 -2.42
C ASP A 151 5.94 -4.94 -3.59
N ILE A 152 6.71 -3.95 -4.03
CA ILE A 152 6.60 -3.45 -5.41
C ILE A 152 7.75 -4.05 -6.21
N LYS A 153 7.45 -4.58 -7.40
CA LYS A 153 8.48 -5.01 -8.36
C LYS A 153 8.56 -4.00 -9.49
N ASN A 154 9.70 -3.32 -9.60
CA ASN A 154 9.90 -2.21 -10.53
C ASN A 154 11.36 -2.17 -11.07
N PRO A 155 11.63 -2.72 -12.27
CA PRO A 155 10.67 -3.40 -13.15
C PRO A 155 10.29 -4.79 -12.60
N PRO A 156 9.11 -5.34 -12.95
CA PRO A 156 8.68 -6.68 -12.53
C PRO A 156 9.59 -7.78 -13.10
N PRO A 157 9.48 -9.03 -12.63
CA PRO A 157 10.07 -10.16 -13.33
C PRO A 157 9.59 -10.21 -14.79
N LYS A 158 10.36 -10.85 -15.67
CA LYS A 158 9.84 -11.17 -17.01
C LYS A 158 8.72 -12.20 -16.85
N ASP A 159 7.66 -12.03 -17.64
CA ASP A 159 6.71 -13.11 -17.82
C ASP A 159 7.45 -14.21 -18.60
N ASP A 160 7.55 -15.42 -18.02
CA ASP A 160 8.09 -16.59 -18.72
C ASP A 160 7.12 -17.08 -19.82
#